data_AF-A0A9X6YP58-F1
#
_entry.id   AF-A0A9X6YP58-F1
#
_cell.length_a   1.000
_cell.length_b   1.000
_cell.length_c   1.000
_cell.angle_alpha   90.00
_cell.angle_beta   90.00
_cell.angle_gamma   90.00
#
_symmetry.space_group_name_H-M   'P 1'
#
loop_
_entity.id
_entity.type
_entity.pdbx_description
1 polymer ?
#
loop_
_entity_poly.entity_id
_entity_poly.type
_entity_poly.pdbx_seq_one_letter_code
_entity_poly.pdbx_strand_id
1 'polypeptide(L)'
;MNVCTKCGVQFEDGVQFCQNCGTKRGSPVVKKNMSGGTKVGITLLALFVIAIIGLYLYGSSYYTQVAQVDRMITILQERDGEKLAEIVTTDDPSVTITRESVKPLFSYIKENPSYVNELKEYLRQGEKQRDGIERADFSLTKDGKYFFIFDRYKLKAKTYYTTLLTNEKGVSLKMNGKEIDKTDDKKFEKQYGPFLPGNQVFQSEYKNDYVKLSREEKVVLMKQSQNNVTIDLTLQGQYITVQTNAPGATLYVNQKPVTALAGEEITWGPVATDGSATIYLERNGESGRETTKVETVTALSSYNLPFQKKSTEKPVVYNVTPPPTTEYVYNGFIFPDSDIRKLTSADLTYLSKEQLKIARNEIYARHGHIFQTKDMQVYFAKQSWYRENPYFTGKLTDIETYNIELIKSRE
;
A
#
# COMPACT_ATOMS: atom_id res chain seq x y z
N MET A 1 -32.00 -85.31 41.62
CA MET A 1 -32.79 -86.15 40.70
C MET A 1 -32.76 -87.57 41.24
N ASN A 2 -33.92 -88.23 41.43
CA ASN A 2 -33.99 -89.61 41.93
C ASN A 2 -33.86 -90.66 40.82
N VAL A 3 -33.42 -90.28 39.62
CA VAL A 3 -33.31 -91.16 38.45
C VAL A 3 -31.86 -91.27 38.04
N CYS A 4 -31.41 -92.49 37.72
CA CYS A 4 -30.07 -92.76 37.23
C CYS A 4 -29.85 -92.11 35.86
N THR A 5 -28.82 -91.29 35.74
CA THR A 5 -28.49 -90.57 34.49
C THR A 5 -28.00 -91.48 33.37
N LYS A 6 -27.59 -92.72 33.69
CA LYS A 6 -27.08 -93.69 32.70
C LYS A 6 -28.15 -94.64 32.17
N CYS A 7 -29.07 -95.10 33.02
CA CYS A 7 -30.06 -96.11 32.65
C CYS A 7 -31.51 -95.71 32.89
N GLY A 8 -31.79 -94.50 33.39
CA GLY A 8 -33.14 -93.97 33.55
C GLY A 8 -33.99 -94.60 34.67
N VAL A 9 -33.42 -95.50 35.48
CA VAL A 9 -34.14 -96.17 36.57
C VAL A 9 -34.11 -95.33 37.84
N GLN A 10 -35.22 -95.32 38.58
CA GLN A 10 -35.33 -94.61 39.86
C GLN A 10 -34.47 -95.30 40.94
N PHE A 11 -33.70 -94.53 41.70
CA PHE A 11 -32.94 -95.07 42.84
C PHE A 11 -33.91 -95.46 43.96
N GLU A 12 -33.69 -96.62 44.58
CA GLU A 12 -34.31 -96.94 45.88
C GLU A 12 -33.84 -95.97 46.97
N ASP A 13 -34.63 -95.84 48.03
CA ASP A 13 -34.33 -94.91 49.11
C ASP A 13 -33.05 -95.32 49.85
N GLY A 14 -32.14 -94.35 50.02
CA GLY A 14 -30.88 -94.53 50.75
C GLY A 14 -29.68 -95.10 49.96
N VAL A 15 -29.84 -95.58 48.73
CA VAL A 15 -28.71 -96.19 47.99
C VAL A 15 -27.82 -95.18 47.25
N GLN A 16 -26.50 -95.44 47.31
CA GLN A 16 -25.44 -94.60 46.71
C GLN A 16 -25.03 -95.02 45.29
N PHE A 17 -25.43 -96.21 44.85
CA PHE A 17 -25.15 -96.74 43.51
C PHE A 17 -26.45 -97.23 42.87
N CYS A 18 -26.56 -97.09 41.55
CA CYS A 18 -27.74 -97.53 40.82
C CYS A 18 -27.78 -99.06 40.81
N GLN A 19 -28.86 -99.64 41.31
CA GLN A 19 -29.00 -101.09 41.43
C GLN A 19 -29.01 -101.83 40.09
N ASN A 20 -29.36 -101.14 38.98
CA ASN A 20 -29.40 -101.76 37.66
C ASN A 20 -28.06 -101.68 36.91
N CYS A 21 -27.33 -100.55 36.99
CA CYS A 21 -26.14 -100.33 36.16
C CYS A 21 -24.87 -99.95 36.93
N GLY A 22 -24.89 -99.97 38.26
CA GLY A 22 -23.73 -99.68 39.12
C GLY A 22 -23.26 -98.22 39.13
N THR A 23 -23.94 -97.31 38.44
CA THR A 23 -23.53 -95.89 38.37
C THR A 23 -23.72 -95.22 39.74
N LYS A 24 -22.65 -94.61 40.27
CA LYS A 24 -22.70 -93.86 41.54
C LYS A 24 -23.67 -92.70 41.42
N ARG A 25 -24.54 -92.56 42.42
CA ARG A 25 -25.46 -91.42 42.56
C ARG A 25 -24.61 -90.16 42.66
N GLY A 26 -24.71 -89.29 41.67
CA GLY A 26 -24.04 -87.99 41.70
C GLY A 26 -24.51 -87.22 42.94
N SER A 27 -23.57 -86.66 43.69
CA SER A 27 -23.90 -85.71 44.76
C SER A 27 -24.79 -84.62 44.17
N PRO A 28 -25.86 -84.19 44.86
CA PRO A 28 -26.65 -83.06 44.38
C PRO A 28 -25.69 -81.89 44.17
N VAL A 29 -25.63 -81.36 42.95
CA VAL A 29 -24.92 -80.12 42.69
C VAL A 29 -25.65 -79.05 43.50
N VAL A 30 -25.16 -78.78 44.72
CA VAL A 30 -25.65 -77.67 45.53
C VAL A 30 -25.26 -76.43 44.75
N LYS A 31 -26.21 -75.86 43.99
CA LYS A 31 -26.05 -74.51 43.44
C LYS A 31 -25.90 -73.60 44.65
N LYS A 32 -24.65 -73.21 44.94
CA LYS A 32 -24.36 -72.21 45.97
C LYS A 32 -25.06 -70.93 45.51
N ASN A 33 -26.18 -70.59 46.14
CA ASN A 33 -26.88 -69.35 45.85
C ASN A 33 -25.89 -68.20 46.07
N MET A 34 -25.63 -67.42 45.02
CA MET A 34 -24.74 -66.27 45.11
C MET A 34 -25.20 -65.36 46.27
N SER A 35 -24.24 -64.91 47.10
CA SER A 35 -24.53 -63.99 48.19
C SER A 35 -25.13 -62.69 47.63
N GLY A 36 -25.98 -62.02 48.42
CA GLY A 36 -26.63 -60.78 48.00
C GLY A 36 -25.63 -59.74 47.46
N GLY A 37 -24.48 -59.61 48.12
CA GLY A 37 -23.38 -58.73 47.68
C GLY A 37 -22.78 -59.11 46.32
N THR A 38 -22.61 -60.41 46.03
CA THR A 38 -22.11 -60.85 44.71
C THR A 38 -23.13 -60.60 43.60
N LYS A 39 -24.43 -60.75 43.87
CA LYS A 39 -25.48 -60.41 42.89
C LYS A 39 -25.48 -58.93 42.56
N VAL A 40 -25.44 -58.07 43.59
CA VAL A 40 -25.35 -56.61 43.42
C VAL A 40 -24.08 -56.24 42.66
N GLY A 41 -22.93 -56.84 43.00
CA GLY A 41 -21.67 -56.63 42.29
C GLY A 41 -21.73 -56.98 40.80
N ILE A 42 -22.32 -58.12 40.44
CA ILE A 42 -22.49 -58.52 39.02
C ILE A 42 -23.47 -57.58 38.30
N THR A 43 -24.57 -57.18 38.93
CA THR A 43 -25.51 -56.24 38.33
C THR A 43 -24.87 -54.88 38.09
N LEU A 44 -24.12 -54.35 39.06
CA LEU A 44 -23.37 -53.09 38.91
C LEU A 44 -22.30 -53.18 37.82
N LEU A 45 -21.56 -54.30 37.76
CA LEU A 45 -20.59 -54.55 36.70
C LEU A 45 -21.26 -54.60 35.33
N ALA A 46 -22.40 -55.27 35.20
CA ALA A 46 -23.15 -55.33 33.94
C ALA A 46 -23.64 -53.94 33.51
N LEU A 47 -24.19 -53.14 34.44
CA LEU A 47 -24.59 -51.76 34.16
C LEU A 47 -23.40 -50.88 33.74
N PHE A 48 -22.27 -51.03 34.39
CA PHE A 48 -21.03 -50.34 34.04
C PHE A 48 -20.55 -50.71 32.62
N VAL A 49 -20.58 -51.99 32.27
CA VAL A 49 -20.24 -52.47 30.91
C VAL A 49 -21.21 -51.91 29.87
N ILE A 50 -22.52 -51.90 30.15
CA ILE A 50 -23.52 -51.32 29.25
C ILE A 50 -23.26 -49.82 29.06
N ALA A 51 -22.95 -49.08 30.13
CA ALA A 51 -22.61 -47.66 30.04
C ALA A 51 -21.34 -47.43 29.21
N ILE A 52 -20.31 -48.27 29.37
CA ILE A 52 -19.09 -48.21 28.55
C ILE A 52 -19.42 -48.47 27.07
N ILE A 53 -20.23 -49.48 26.76
CA ILE A 53 -20.64 -49.79 25.38
C ILE A 53 -21.43 -48.60 24.81
N GLY A 54 -22.36 -48.03 25.57
CA GLY A 54 -23.12 -46.85 25.14
C GLY A 54 -22.21 -45.65 24.84
N LEU A 55 -21.27 -45.34 25.73
CA LEU A 55 -20.27 -44.28 25.53
C LEU A 55 -19.36 -44.56 24.34
N TYR A 56 -18.97 -45.82 24.13
CA TYR A 56 -18.18 -46.23 22.96
C TYR A 56 -18.95 -46.05 21.66
N LEU A 57 -20.21 -46.48 21.61
CA LEU A 57 -21.08 -46.31 20.43
C LEU A 57 -21.30 -44.82 20.12
N TYR A 58 -21.58 -44.00 21.14
CA TYR A 58 -21.67 -42.55 20.98
C TYR A 58 -20.37 -41.94 20.46
N GLY A 59 -19.25 -42.27 21.10
CA GLY A 59 -17.92 -41.80 20.70
C GLY A 59 -17.55 -42.23 19.27
N SER A 60 -17.90 -43.46 18.88
CA SER A 60 -17.64 -43.99 17.54
C SER A 60 -18.37 -43.22 16.44
N SER A 61 -19.49 -42.59 16.76
CA SER A 61 -20.22 -41.68 15.86
C SER A 61 -19.69 -40.24 15.94
N TYR A 62 -19.49 -39.72 17.15
CA TYR A 62 -19.08 -38.33 17.40
C TYR A 62 -17.65 -38.02 16.93
N TYR A 63 -16.74 -38.99 17.05
CA TYR A 63 -15.32 -38.84 16.68
C TYR A 63 -14.99 -39.40 15.30
N THR A 64 -15.99 -39.63 14.43
CA THR A 64 -15.70 -39.93 13.02
C THR A 64 -15.00 -38.74 12.34
N GLN A 65 -14.23 -39.02 11.27
CA GLN A 65 -13.59 -37.98 10.46
C GLN A 65 -14.62 -36.96 9.94
N VAL A 66 -15.75 -37.43 9.42
CA VAL A 66 -16.81 -36.58 8.88
C VAL A 66 -17.41 -35.67 9.95
N ALA A 67 -17.74 -36.22 11.13
CA ALA A 67 -18.28 -35.42 12.23
C ALA A 67 -17.28 -34.39 12.77
N GLN A 68 -15.98 -34.74 12.81
CA GLN A 68 -14.92 -33.80 13.18
C GLN A 68 -14.78 -32.68 12.14
N VAL A 69 -14.75 -33.01 10.85
CA VAL A 69 -14.70 -32.01 9.76
C VAL A 69 -15.91 -31.08 9.83
N ASP A 70 -17.12 -31.59 10.05
CA ASP A 70 -18.31 -30.74 10.16
C ASP A 70 -18.18 -29.71 11.30
N ARG A 71 -17.62 -30.11 12.45
CA ARG A 71 -17.34 -29.17 13.55
C ARG A 71 -16.28 -28.14 13.19
N MET A 72 -15.20 -28.54 12.53
CA MET A 72 -14.17 -27.61 12.05
C MET A 72 -14.75 -26.58 11.07
N ILE A 73 -15.64 -27.03 10.18
CA ILE A 73 -16.33 -26.18 9.23
C ILE A 73 -17.29 -25.22 9.93
N THR A 74 -18.04 -25.68 10.93
CA THR A 74 -18.88 -24.79 11.76
C THR A 74 -18.05 -23.69 12.43
N ILE A 75 -16.89 -24.03 13.00
CA ILE A 75 -15.96 -23.04 13.60
C ILE A 75 -15.52 -21.99 12.56
N LEU A 76 -15.20 -22.41 11.33
CA LEU A 76 -14.84 -21.51 10.23
C LEU A 76 -16.01 -20.62 9.79
N GLN A 77 -17.23 -21.15 9.75
CA GLN A 77 -18.46 -20.39 9.40
C GLN A 77 -18.81 -19.35 10.47
N GLU A 78 -18.72 -19.73 11.74
CA GLU A 78 -18.93 -18.86 12.91
C GLU A 78 -17.79 -17.84 13.09
N ARG A 79 -16.65 -18.07 12.43
CA ARG A 79 -15.43 -17.25 12.53
C ARG A 79 -14.92 -17.15 13.97
N ASP A 80 -15.02 -18.26 14.69
CA ASP A 80 -14.57 -18.36 16.08
C ASP A 80 -13.05 -18.57 16.11
N GLY A 81 -12.32 -17.46 16.28
CA GLY A 81 -10.86 -17.46 16.25
C GLY A 81 -10.19 -18.21 17.41
N GLU A 82 -10.82 -18.27 18.58
CA GLU A 82 -10.28 -19.01 19.73
C GLU A 82 -10.36 -20.51 19.46
N LYS A 83 -11.56 -21.00 19.09
CA LYS A 83 -11.74 -22.42 18.75
C LYS A 83 -10.92 -22.83 17.55
N LEU A 84 -10.81 -21.96 16.53
CA LEU A 84 -10.02 -22.27 15.34
C LEU A 84 -8.54 -22.46 15.68
N ALA A 85 -7.98 -21.61 16.56
CA ALA A 85 -6.58 -21.72 16.96
C ALA A 85 -6.25 -23.07 17.63
N GLU A 86 -7.20 -23.66 18.37
CA GLU A 86 -7.02 -24.97 19.04
C GLU A 86 -6.99 -26.15 18.06
N ILE A 87 -7.72 -26.05 16.95
CA ILE A 87 -7.91 -27.13 15.98
C ILE A 87 -7.00 -27.02 14.75
N VAL A 88 -6.27 -25.91 14.61
CA VAL A 88 -5.31 -25.70 13.51
C VAL A 88 -3.92 -26.18 13.93
N THR A 89 -3.17 -26.67 12.95
CA THR A 89 -1.73 -26.91 13.03
C THR A 89 -1.09 -26.41 11.73
N THR A 90 0.24 -26.34 11.67
CA THR A 90 0.98 -25.81 10.52
C THR A 90 1.96 -26.83 9.96
N ASP A 91 2.42 -26.59 8.73
CA ASP A 91 3.58 -27.28 8.16
C ASP A 91 4.92 -26.77 8.73
N ASP A 92 4.98 -25.53 9.19
CA ASP A 92 6.11 -24.94 9.91
C ASP A 92 5.82 -24.86 11.43
N PRO A 93 6.57 -25.60 12.29
CA PRO A 93 6.34 -25.64 13.73
C PRO A 93 6.74 -24.34 14.46
N SER A 94 7.44 -23.41 13.81
CA SER A 94 7.79 -22.11 14.40
C SER A 94 6.61 -21.15 14.50
N VAL A 95 5.52 -21.41 13.76
CA VAL A 95 4.33 -20.56 13.74
C VAL A 95 3.53 -20.73 15.02
N THR A 96 3.33 -19.62 15.74
CA THR A 96 2.43 -19.58 16.88
C THR A 96 1.01 -19.25 16.42
N ILE A 97 0.10 -20.20 16.60
CA ILE A 97 -1.31 -20.05 16.21
C ILE A 97 -2.05 -19.33 17.34
N THR A 98 -2.64 -18.18 17.01
CA THR A 98 -3.38 -17.32 17.92
C THR A 98 -4.69 -16.89 17.27
N ARG A 99 -5.62 -16.33 18.05
CA ARG A 99 -6.82 -15.69 17.51
C ARG A 99 -6.49 -14.61 16.48
N GLU A 100 -5.41 -13.86 16.68
CA GLU A 100 -4.95 -12.82 15.77
C GLU A 100 -4.43 -13.39 14.44
N SER A 101 -3.65 -14.47 14.49
CA SER A 101 -3.03 -15.05 13.30
C SER A 101 -4.04 -15.70 12.35
N VAL A 102 -5.23 -16.07 12.83
CA VAL A 102 -6.30 -16.67 12.00
C VAL A 102 -7.29 -15.65 11.44
N LYS A 103 -7.30 -14.39 11.91
CA LYS A 103 -8.17 -13.32 11.37
C LYS A 103 -8.06 -13.13 9.85
N PRO A 104 -6.86 -13.19 9.22
CA PRO A 104 -6.71 -13.10 7.77
C PRO A 104 -7.57 -14.11 6.99
N LEU A 105 -7.71 -15.34 7.52
CA LEU A 105 -8.55 -16.37 6.92
C LEU A 105 -10.03 -15.97 6.93
N PHE A 106 -10.51 -15.42 8.05
CA PHE A 106 -11.89 -14.95 8.15
C PHE A 106 -12.19 -13.78 7.21
N SER A 107 -11.23 -12.89 7.00
CA SER A 107 -11.32 -11.83 6.00
C SER A 107 -11.47 -12.42 4.59
N TYR A 108 -10.70 -13.46 4.25
CA TYR A 108 -10.85 -14.16 2.98
C TYR A 108 -12.22 -14.86 2.84
N ILE A 109 -12.65 -15.59 3.87
CA ILE A 109 -13.95 -16.28 3.90
C ILE A 109 -15.11 -15.29 3.72
N LYS A 110 -15.01 -14.09 4.30
CA LYS A 110 -16.02 -13.04 4.15
C LYS A 110 -16.19 -12.62 2.69
N GLU A 111 -15.08 -12.54 1.96
CA GLU A 111 -15.05 -12.12 0.55
C GLU A 111 -15.31 -13.28 -0.41
N ASN A 112 -15.15 -14.52 0.05
CA ASN A 112 -15.32 -15.74 -0.74
C ASN A 112 -16.29 -16.71 -0.04
N PRO A 113 -17.61 -16.47 -0.07
CA PRO A 113 -18.59 -17.26 0.69
C PRO A 113 -18.63 -18.76 0.34
N SER A 114 -18.27 -19.14 -0.89
CA SER A 114 -18.24 -20.54 -1.34
C SER A 114 -17.09 -21.35 -0.73
N TYR A 115 -16.01 -20.67 -0.31
CA TYR A 115 -14.75 -21.30 0.08
C TYR A 115 -14.92 -22.36 1.17
N VAL A 116 -15.72 -22.07 2.19
CA VAL A 116 -15.88 -22.97 3.33
C VAL A 116 -16.58 -24.27 2.93
N ASN A 117 -17.53 -24.19 1.99
CA ASN A 117 -18.20 -25.37 1.45
C ASN A 117 -17.28 -26.18 0.54
N GLU A 118 -16.47 -25.52 -0.30
CA GLU A 118 -15.43 -26.18 -1.11
C GLU A 118 -14.41 -26.92 -0.23
N LEU A 119 -13.96 -26.27 0.84
CA LEU A 119 -13.04 -26.85 1.80
C LEU A 119 -13.68 -28.06 2.52
N LYS A 120 -14.96 -27.98 2.88
CA LYS A 120 -15.70 -29.09 3.48
C LYS A 120 -15.68 -30.33 2.61
N GLU A 121 -16.01 -30.17 1.32
CA GLU A 121 -16.02 -31.29 0.37
C GLU A 121 -14.61 -31.87 0.19
N TYR A 122 -13.60 -31.01 0.08
CA TYR A 122 -12.20 -31.42 0.00
C TYR A 122 -11.75 -32.25 1.22
N LEU A 123 -12.02 -31.78 2.44
CA LEU A 123 -11.60 -32.45 3.68
C LEU A 123 -12.34 -33.78 3.92
N ARG A 124 -13.56 -33.93 3.39
CA ARG A 124 -14.38 -35.15 3.51
C ARG A 124 -13.92 -36.26 2.57
N GLN A 125 -13.47 -35.92 1.36
CA GLN A 125 -13.09 -36.92 0.35
C GLN A 125 -11.79 -37.67 0.72
N GLY A 126 -10.95 -37.09 1.59
CA GLY A 126 -9.67 -37.69 1.99
C GLY A 126 -8.73 -37.87 0.80
N GLU A 127 -7.59 -38.54 0.98
CA GLU A 127 -6.54 -38.69 -0.05
C GLU A 127 -6.95 -39.48 -1.32
N LYS A 128 -8.23 -39.86 -1.47
CA LYS A 128 -8.76 -40.61 -2.62
C LYS A 128 -9.11 -39.69 -3.79
N GLN A 129 -8.13 -38.91 -4.24
CA GLN A 129 -7.99 -38.43 -5.62
C GLN A 129 -6.67 -37.65 -5.70
N ARG A 130 -5.61 -38.32 -6.18
CA ARG A 130 -4.35 -37.66 -6.52
C ARG A 130 -3.99 -37.97 -7.96
N ASP A 131 -4.82 -37.52 -8.88
CA ASP A 131 -4.35 -37.12 -10.19
C ASP A 131 -4.73 -35.66 -10.40
N GLY A 132 -3.70 -34.81 -10.46
CA GLY A 132 -3.83 -33.40 -10.79
C GLY A 132 -4.25 -32.52 -9.60
N ILE A 133 -3.23 -31.85 -9.04
CA ILE A 133 -3.32 -30.58 -8.30
C ILE A 133 -3.47 -30.71 -6.76
N GLU A 134 -2.35 -30.81 -6.05
CA GLU A 134 -2.26 -30.22 -4.71
C GLU A 134 -2.49 -28.70 -4.82
N ARG A 135 -3.69 -28.19 -4.53
CA ARG A 135 -3.95 -26.73 -4.35
C ARG A 135 -4.93 -26.43 -3.22
N ALA A 136 -4.88 -27.19 -2.12
CA ALA A 136 -5.54 -26.79 -0.89
C ALA A 136 -4.50 -26.25 0.10
N ASP A 137 -4.74 -25.05 0.60
CA ASP A 137 -3.95 -24.42 1.68
C ASP A 137 -4.19 -25.07 3.04
N PHE A 138 -5.21 -25.91 3.14
CA PHE A 138 -5.55 -26.65 4.33
C PHE A 138 -5.75 -28.12 3.99
N SER A 139 -5.25 -28.99 4.87
CA SER A 139 -5.38 -30.43 4.77
C SER A 139 -5.78 -31.00 6.12
N LEU A 140 -6.29 -32.22 6.13
CA LEU A 140 -6.62 -32.92 7.38
C LEU A 140 -5.41 -33.74 7.83
N THR A 141 -5.04 -33.64 9.11
CA THR A 141 -3.99 -34.48 9.70
C THR A 141 -4.45 -35.13 10.99
N LYS A 142 -3.93 -36.32 11.28
CA LYS A 142 -4.19 -37.01 12.55
C LYS A 142 -3.23 -36.46 13.61
N ASP A 143 -3.78 -35.93 14.69
CA ASP A 143 -3.03 -35.39 15.81
C ASP A 143 -3.49 -36.06 17.12
N GLY A 144 -2.97 -37.26 17.39
CA GLY A 144 -3.29 -38.01 18.60
C GLY A 144 -4.67 -38.69 18.58
N LYS A 145 -5.18 -39.01 19.77
CA LYS A 145 -6.44 -39.73 19.96
C LYS A 145 -7.25 -39.17 21.13
N TYR A 146 -8.57 -39.08 20.98
CA TYR A 146 -9.49 -38.89 22.09
C TYR A 146 -9.67 -40.21 22.85
N PHE A 147 -9.58 -40.14 24.18
CA PHE A 147 -9.72 -41.30 25.08
C PHE A 147 -8.88 -42.51 24.66
N PHE A 148 -7.72 -42.27 24.03
CA PHE A 148 -6.80 -43.29 23.48
C PHE A 148 -7.32 -44.17 22.33
N ILE A 149 -8.59 -44.06 21.95
CA ILE A 149 -9.21 -44.99 20.98
C ILE A 149 -9.73 -44.31 19.71
N PHE A 150 -10.17 -43.05 19.78
CA PHE A 150 -10.72 -42.36 18.62
C PHE A 150 -9.70 -41.41 18.01
N ASP A 151 -9.45 -41.49 16.71
CA ASP A 151 -8.53 -40.58 16.02
C ASP A 151 -8.95 -39.13 16.22
N ARG A 152 -8.02 -38.26 16.62
CA ARG A 152 -8.23 -36.82 16.68
C ARG A 152 -7.65 -36.18 15.43
N TYR A 153 -8.45 -35.39 14.73
CA TYR A 153 -8.02 -34.68 13.54
C TYR A 153 -7.83 -33.19 13.82
N LYS A 154 -6.85 -32.60 13.14
CA LYS A 154 -6.62 -31.16 13.10
C LYS A 154 -6.53 -30.68 11.66
N LEU A 155 -6.81 -29.38 11.48
CA LEU A 155 -6.70 -28.69 10.21
C LEU A 155 -5.25 -28.22 10.04
N LYS A 156 -4.47 -28.89 9.18
CA LYS A 156 -3.10 -28.51 8.88
C LYS A 156 -3.07 -27.45 7.79
N ALA A 157 -2.64 -26.24 8.14
CA ALA A 157 -2.47 -25.11 7.25
C ALA A 157 -1.07 -25.09 6.63
N LYS A 158 -1.00 -24.73 5.34
CA LYS A 158 0.24 -24.31 4.68
C LYS A 158 0.63 -22.93 5.15
N THR A 159 1.92 -22.66 5.23
CA THR A 159 2.45 -21.36 5.66
C THR A 159 3.07 -20.59 4.50
N TYR A 160 2.97 -19.26 4.58
CA TYR A 160 3.38 -18.34 3.53
C TYR A 160 4.35 -17.28 4.06
N TYR A 161 5.37 -16.96 3.29
CA TYR A 161 6.25 -15.82 3.52
C TYR A 161 5.90 -14.69 2.56
N THR A 162 6.24 -13.47 2.96
CA THR A 162 6.17 -12.32 2.08
C THR A 162 7.48 -11.56 2.09
N THR A 163 7.92 -11.13 0.91
CA THR A 163 9.10 -10.27 0.77
C THR A 163 8.62 -8.86 0.49
N LEU A 164 8.85 -7.93 1.42
CA LEU A 164 8.43 -6.54 1.27
C LEU A 164 9.56 -5.72 0.66
N LEU A 165 9.24 -4.98 -0.40
CA LEU A 165 10.13 -4.07 -1.09
C LEU A 165 9.69 -2.62 -0.89
N THR A 166 10.62 -1.71 -0.62
CA THR A 166 10.34 -0.27 -0.68
C THR A 166 11.60 0.55 -0.96
N ASN A 167 11.42 1.81 -1.32
CA ASN A 167 12.43 2.66 -1.94
C ASN A 167 12.93 3.80 -1.04
N GLU A 168 12.65 3.76 0.28
CA GLU A 168 13.01 4.85 1.17
C GLU A 168 13.43 4.36 2.56
N LYS A 169 14.34 5.12 3.19
CA LYS A 169 14.82 4.86 4.56
C LYS A 169 13.88 5.48 5.59
N GLY A 170 13.69 4.82 6.73
CA GLY A 170 12.87 5.30 7.83
C GLY A 170 11.37 5.15 7.61
N VAL A 171 10.96 4.36 6.61
CA VAL A 171 9.56 4.03 6.32
C VAL A 171 9.05 3.07 7.40
N SER A 172 7.90 3.38 7.98
CA SER A 172 7.20 2.48 8.90
C SER A 172 6.44 1.45 8.08
N LEU A 173 6.75 0.17 8.28
CA LEU A 173 6.06 -0.94 7.64
C LEU A 173 5.03 -1.50 8.61
N LYS A 174 3.79 -1.62 8.15
CA LYS A 174 2.68 -2.15 8.93
C LYS A 174 2.04 -3.33 8.24
N MET A 175 1.48 -4.22 9.05
CA MET A 175 0.75 -5.39 8.62
C MET A 175 -0.54 -5.46 9.42
N ASN A 176 -1.68 -5.50 8.72
CA ASN A 176 -3.01 -5.41 9.31
C ASN A 176 -3.15 -4.23 10.31
N GLY A 177 -2.54 -3.09 9.97
CA GLY A 177 -2.54 -1.87 10.78
C GLY A 177 -1.54 -1.84 11.95
N LYS A 178 -0.85 -2.95 12.26
CA LYS A 178 0.18 -3.00 13.31
C LYS A 178 1.56 -2.80 12.71
N GLU A 179 2.37 -1.92 13.29
CA GLU A 179 3.78 -1.75 12.89
C GLU A 179 4.58 -3.03 13.13
N ILE A 180 5.29 -3.46 12.10
CA ILE A 180 6.10 -4.69 12.09
C ILE A 180 7.58 -4.43 11.94
N ASP A 181 7.97 -3.34 11.26
CA ASP A 181 9.38 -2.98 11.07
C ASP A 181 9.53 -1.53 10.61
N LYS A 182 10.77 -1.05 10.57
CA LYS A 182 11.14 0.26 10.03
C LYS A 182 12.37 0.13 9.15
N THR A 183 12.33 0.71 7.95
CA THR A 183 13.42 0.56 6.98
C THR A 183 14.67 1.33 7.40
N ASP A 184 15.82 0.75 7.11
CA ASP A 184 17.16 1.26 7.43
C ASP A 184 17.96 1.68 6.18
N ASP A 185 17.53 1.25 4.99
CA ASP A 185 18.09 1.57 3.68
C ASP A 185 17.01 2.14 2.72
N LYS A 186 17.45 2.89 1.71
CA LYS A 186 16.64 3.35 0.57
C LYS A 186 16.31 2.24 -0.43
N LYS A 187 17.01 1.11 -0.40
CA LYS A 187 16.64 -0.09 -1.16
C LYS A 187 16.35 -1.21 -0.18
N PHE A 188 15.19 -1.12 0.46
CA PHE A 188 14.82 -2.07 1.49
C PHE A 188 14.15 -3.30 0.88
N GLU A 189 14.67 -4.46 1.25
CA GLU A 189 14.10 -5.77 0.92
C GLU A 189 14.24 -6.67 2.15
N LYS A 190 13.12 -7.18 2.65
CA LYS A 190 13.13 -8.11 3.79
C LYS A 190 11.96 -9.08 3.72
N GLN A 191 12.25 -10.33 4.06
CA GLN A 191 11.26 -11.38 4.16
C GLN A 191 10.63 -11.42 5.56
N TYR A 192 9.31 -11.62 5.61
CA TYR A 192 8.51 -11.79 6.81
C TYR A 192 7.67 -13.05 6.72
N GLY A 193 7.31 -13.60 7.88
CA GLY A 193 6.53 -14.82 8.00
C GLY A 193 7.17 -15.80 8.98
N PRO A 194 6.66 -17.04 9.04
CA PRO A 194 5.59 -17.57 8.20
C PRO A 194 4.20 -17.07 8.65
N PHE A 195 3.28 -16.91 7.70
CA PHE A 195 1.90 -16.48 7.90
C PHE A 195 0.92 -17.61 7.58
N LEU A 196 -0.20 -17.62 8.29
CA LEU A 196 -1.33 -18.51 7.99
C LEU A 196 -2.07 -18.03 6.73
N PRO A 197 -2.81 -18.94 6.06
CA PRO A 197 -3.53 -18.59 4.85
C PRO A 197 -4.61 -17.54 5.09
N GLY A 198 -4.68 -16.51 4.24
CA GLY A 198 -5.65 -15.42 4.45
C GLY A 198 -5.46 -14.19 3.57
N ASN A 199 -6.37 -13.23 3.73
CA ASN A 199 -6.20 -11.87 3.24
C ASN A 199 -5.34 -11.07 4.22
N GLN A 200 -4.19 -10.62 3.74
CA GLN A 200 -3.25 -9.82 4.51
C GLN A 200 -3.15 -8.42 3.90
N VAL A 201 -3.12 -7.38 4.74
CA VAL A 201 -2.90 -6.00 4.30
C VAL A 201 -1.52 -5.56 4.75
N PHE A 202 -0.69 -5.13 3.81
CA PHE A 202 0.63 -4.56 4.07
C PHE A 202 0.62 -3.08 3.71
N GLN A 203 1.27 -2.27 4.53
CA GLN A 203 1.30 -0.82 4.37
C GLN A 203 2.73 -0.31 4.56
N SER A 204 3.13 0.66 3.76
CA SER A 204 4.29 1.51 4.00
C SER A 204 3.83 2.93 4.28
N GLU A 205 4.37 3.54 5.33
CA GLU A 205 4.11 4.93 5.69
C GLU A 205 5.43 5.67 5.91
N TYR A 206 5.63 6.72 5.13
CA TYR A 206 6.74 7.66 5.31
C TYR A 206 6.17 9.03 5.66
N LYS A 207 6.69 9.61 6.74
CA LYS A 207 6.27 10.92 7.20
C LYS A 207 7.48 11.70 7.67
N ASN A 208 7.60 12.92 7.16
CA ASN A 208 8.51 13.95 7.68
C ASN A 208 7.73 15.25 7.89
N ASP A 209 8.43 16.37 8.08
CA ASP A 209 7.81 17.65 8.44
C ASP A 209 6.96 18.30 7.35
N TYR A 210 7.13 17.85 6.09
CA TYR A 210 6.57 18.47 4.90
C TYR A 210 5.83 17.51 3.96
N VAL A 211 6.05 16.20 4.06
CA VAL A 211 5.34 15.19 3.26
C VAL A 211 4.88 14.01 4.11
N LYS A 212 3.72 13.45 3.74
CA LYS A 212 3.26 12.15 4.19
C LYS A 212 2.96 11.30 2.94
N LEU A 213 3.73 10.25 2.73
CA LEU A 213 3.54 9.28 1.67
C LEU A 213 3.09 7.97 2.29
N SER A 214 2.15 7.28 1.64
CA SER A 214 1.72 5.96 2.08
C SER A 214 1.32 5.10 0.91
N ARG A 215 1.57 3.80 1.02
CA ARG A 215 1.08 2.79 0.09
C ARG A 215 0.48 1.63 0.88
N GLU A 216 -0.60 1.08 0.37
CA GLU A 216 -1.28 -0.08 0.93
C GLU A 216 -1.46 -1.12 -0.16
N GLU A 217 -1.11 -2.36 0.13
CA GLU A 217 -1.31 -3.50 -0.76
C GLU A 217 -2.01 -4.62 0.01
N LYS A 218 -3.11 -5.11 -0.57
CA LYS A 218 -3.86 -6.23 -0.05
C LYS A 218 -3.51 -7.49 -0.83
N VAL A 219 -3.02 -8.51 -0.12
CA VAL A 219 -2.48 -9.73 -0.71
C VAL A 219 -3.23 -10.94 -0.18
N VAL A 220 -3.53 -11.87 -1.08
CA VAL A 220 -4.14 -13.16 -0.77
C VAL A 220 -3.02 -14.19 -0.59
N LEU A 221 -2.68 -14.49 0.66
CA LEU A 221 -1.66 -15.50 1.01
C LEU A 221 -2.29 -16.89 1.05
N MET A 222 -2.86 -17.33 -0.06
CA MET A 222 -3.42 -18.66 -0.22
C MET A 222 -3.63 -18.95 -1.71
N LYS A 223 -3.75 -20.22 -2.08
CA LYS A 223 -3.87 -20.67 -3.48
C LYS A 223 -2.70 -20.21 -4.36
N GLN A 224 -1.56 -19.88 -3.75
CA GLN A 224 -0.37 -19.45 -4.46
C GLN A 224 0.42 -20.66 -4.97
N SER A 225 1.09 -20.52 -6.11
CA SER A 225 2.00 -21.55 -6.63
C SER A 225 3.30 -21.63 -5.84
N GLN A 226 3.71 -20.52 -5.25
CA GLN A 226 4.89 -20.38 -4.40
C GLN A 226 4.48 -19.96 -3.01
N ASN A 227 5.22 -20.44 -2.01
CA ASN A 227 4.97 -20.08 -0.61
C ASN A 227 5.59 -18.73 -0.24
N ASN A 228 6.28 -18.03 -1.14
CA ASN A 228 6.80 -16.68 -0.92
C ASN A 228 6.21 -15.72 -1.95
N VAL A 229 5.64 -14.61 -1.50
CA VAL A 229 5.05 -13.57 -2.35
C VAL A 229 5.79 -12.25 -2.18
N THR A 230 6.28 -11.68 -3.26
CA THR A 230 6.92 -10.35 -3.24
C THR A 230 5.86 -9.26 -3.34
N ILE A 231 5.96 -8.26 -2.46
CA ILE A 231 5.01 -7.15 -2.33
C ILE A 231 5.77 -5.84 -2.49
N ASP A 232 5.41 -5.09 -3.51
CA ASP A 232 6.01 -3.79 -3.81
C ASP A 232 5.27 -2.66 -3.07
N LEU A 233 5.89 -2.15 -2.01
CA LEU A 233 5.41 -1.03 -1.21
C LEU A 233 6.21 0.25 -1.52
N THR A 234 6.74 0.38 -2.74
CA THR A 234 7.42 1.58 -3.23
C THR A 234 6.52 2.80 -3.11
N LEU A 235 7.02 3.81 -2.42
CA LEU A 235 6.33 5.08 -2.18
C LEU A 235 6.42 5.95 -3.43
N GLN A 236 5.30 6.54 -3.80
CA GLN A 236 5.21 7.49 -4.90
C GLN A 236 5.62 8.88 -4.41
N GLY A 237 6.92 9.13 -4.39
CA GLY A 237 7.51 10.44 -4.11
C GLY A 237 8.70 10.69 -5.03
N GLN A 238 8.89 11.95 -5.40
CA GLN A 238 9.99 12.33 -6.29
C GLN A 238 11.07 13.06 -5.50
N TYR A 239 12.33 12.80 -5.86
CA TYR A 239 13.45 13.64 -5.47
C TYR A 239 13.62 14.73 -6.50
N ILE A 240 13.65 15.98 -6.05
CA ILE A 240 13.82 17.15 -6.91
C ILE A 240 15.20 17.77 -6.68
N THR A 241 15.73 18.35 -7.73
CA THR A 241 16.92 19.18 -7.69
C THR A 241 16.51 20.64 -7.55
N VAL A 242 17.02 21.34 -6.54
CA VAL A 242 16.82 22.79 -6.37
C VAL A 242 18.15 23.49 -6.63
N GLN A 243 18.15 24.41 -7.60
CA GLN A 243 19.30 25.21 -7.99
C GLN A 243 19.13 26.66 -7.55
N THR A 244 20.23 27.34 -7.24
CA THR A 244 20.26 28.74 -6.82
C THR A 244 21.58 29.43 -7.14
N ASN A 245 21.52 30.75 -7.24
CA ASN A 245 22.69 31.64 -7.37
C ASN A 245 23.23 32.13 -6.01
N ALA A 246 22.68 31.66 -4.88
CA ALA A 246 23.08 32.05 -3.54
C ALA A 246 23.27 30.83 -2.63
N PRO A 247 24.47 30.22 -2.61
CA PRO A 247 24.81 29.16 -1.66
C PRO A 247 24.57 29.60 -0.21
N GLY A 248 24.17 28.66 0.65
CA GLY A 248 23.82 28.90 2.05
C GLY A 248 22.38 29.34 2.27
N ALA A 249 21.58 29.57 1.22
CA ALA A 249 20.15 29.82 1.36
C ALA A 249 19.43 28.59 1.95
N THR A 250 18.40 28.83 2.77
CA THR A 250 17.56 27.79 3.36
C THR A 250 16.37 27.49 2.46
N LEU A 251 16.18 26.21 2.13
CA LEU A 251 15.00 25.70 1.43
C LEU A 251 13.81 25.64 2.39
N TYR A 252 12.72 26.27 1.96
CA TYR A 252 11.43 26.21 2.62
C TYR A 252 10.45 25.41 1.80
N VAL A 253 9.65 24.60 2.48
CA VAL A 253 8.62 23.76 1.88
C VAL A 253 7.34 23.96 2.66
N ASN A 254 6.27 24.38 1.99
CA ASN A 254 5.00 24.72 2.64
C ASN A 254 5.21 25.64 3.86
N GLN A 255 6.05 26.68 3.68
CA GLN A 255 6.41 27.69 4.68
C GLN A 255 7.25 27.21 5.87
N LYS A 256 7.70 25.95 5.90
CA LYS A 256 8.60 25.44 6.93
C LYS A 256 10.04 25.33 6.41
N PRO A 257 11.05 25.74 7.20
CA PRO A 257 12.44 25.53 6.82
C PRO A 257 12.76 24.03 6.83
N VAL A 258 13.50 23.55 5.84
CA VAL A 258 13.85 22.13 5.71
C VAL A 258 15.36 21.91 5.76
N THR A 259 16.13 22.60 4.92
CA THR A 259 17.60 22.45 4.89
C THR A 259 18.28 23.65 4.25
N ALA A 260 19.51 23.95 4.66
CA ALA A 260 20.35 24.92 3.96
C ALA A 260 21.05 24.26 2.76
N LEU A 261 21.19 25.01 1.67
CA LEU A 261 21.92 24.59 0.48
C LEU A 261 23.42 24.76 0.73
N ALA A 262 24.18 23.67 0.75
CA ALA A 262 25.64 23.72 0.92
C ALA A 262 26.37 24.32 -0.31
N GLY A 263 25.72 24.32 -1.47
CA GLY A 263 26.24 24.85 -2.73
C GLY A 263 25.16 25.51 -3.58
N GLU A 264 25.39 25.60 -4.89
CA GLU A 264 24.44 26.16 -5.86
C GLU A 264 23.32 25.19 -6.22
N GLU A 265 23.43 23.93 -5.84
CA GLU A 265 22.44 22.89 -6.10
C GLU A 265 22.30 21.95 -4.91
N ILE A 266 21.08 21.46 -4.67
CA ILE A 266 20.81 20.35 -3.75
C ILE A 266 19.77 19.41 -4.35
N THR A 267 20.00 18.10 -4.21
CA THR A 267 18.94 17.10 -4.41
C THR A 267 18.23 16.84 -3.10
N TRP A 268 16.91 16.99 -3.09
CA TRP A 268 16.09 16.92 -1.89
C TRP A 268 14.76 16.21 -2.16
N GLY A 269 14.26 15.48 -1.16
CA GLY A 269 13.04 14.68 -1.27
C GLY A 269 13.00 13.54 -0.24
N PRO A 270 12.02 12.62 -0.35
CA PRO A 270 10.97 12.60 -1.38
C PRO A 270 9.88 13.66 -1.13
N VAL A 271 9.21 14.09 -2.19
CA VAL A 271 8.04 15.00 -2.15
C VAL A 271 6.87 14.51 -3.00
N ALA A 272 5.66 14.97 -2.66
CA ALA A 272 4.48 14.79 -3.49
C ALA A 272 4.55 15.68 -4.73
N THR A 273 4.14 15.14 -5.88
CA THR A 273 4.19 15.81 -7.21
C THR A 273 2.81 16.24 -7.69
N ASP A 274 1.79 16.13 -6.84
CA ASP A 274 0.39 16.44 -7.09
C ASP A 274 0.06 17.95 -6.99
N GLY A 275 1.07 18.81 -6.82
CA GLY A 275 0.88 20.25 -6.62
C GLY A 275 0.63 20.67 -5.18
N SER A 276 0.60 19.73 -4.22
CA SER A 276 0.36 20.04 -2.80
C SER A 276 1.57 20.66 -2.07
N ALA A 277 2.77 20.54 -2.64
CA ALA A 277 3.99 21.09 -2.09
C ALA A 277 4.40 22.38 -2.81
N THR A 278 4.75 23.40 -2.05
CA THR A 278 5.34 24.66 -2.54
C THR A 278 6.74 24.83 -2.00
N ILE A 279 7.66 25.32 -2.82
CA ILE A 279 9.07 25.51 -2.48
C ILE A 279 9.52 26.94 -2.76
N TYR A 280 10.42 27.45 -1.92
CA TYR A 280 11.16 28.69 -2.16
C TYR A 280 12.45 28.67 -1.33
N LEU A 281 13.40 29.53 -1.66
CA LEU A 281 14.61 29.73 -0.87
C LEU A 281 14.53 31.03 -0.10
N GLU A 282 15.15 31.03 1.07
CA GLU A 282 15.28 32.18 1.94
C GLU A 282 16.73 32.36 2.39
N ARG A 283 17.20 33.60 2.44
CA ARG A 283 18.51 33.94 2.98
C ARG A 283 18.48 35.28 3.72
N ASN A 284 19.49 35.49 4.56
CA ASN A 284 19.78 36.81 5.11
C ASN A 284 20.69 37.54 4.11
N GLY A 285 20.13 38.51 3.38
CA GLY A 285 20.87 39.40 2.49
C GLY A 285 21.31 40.69 3.20
N GLU A 286 22.02 41.54 2.48
CA GLU A 286 22.52 42.84 2.98
C GLU A 286 21.39 43.79 3.40
N SER A 287 20.19 43.63 2.81
CA SER A 287 19.01 44.46 3.07
C SER A 287 17.97 43.78 3.98
N GLY A 288 18.35 42.67 4.64
CA GLY A 288 17.48 41.87 5.51
C GLY A 288 17.07 40.53 4.86
N ARG A 289 15.93 39.98 5.30
CA ARG A 289 15.40 38.70 4.82
C ARG A 289 15.00 38.80 3.34
N GLU A 290 15.57 37.96 2.50
CA GLU A 290 15.27 37.86 1.08
C GLU A 290 14.70 36.47 0.76
N THR A 291 13.74 36.40 -0.15
CA THR A 291 13.13 35.15 -0.61
C THR A 291 13.07 35.08 -2.13
N THR A 292 13.14 33.87 -2.69
CA THR A 292 12.89 33.64 -4.13
C THR A 292 11.39 33.67 -4.43
N LYS A 293 11.04 33.56 -5.72
CA LYS A 293 9.67 33.23 -6.12
C LYS A 293 9.29 31.86 -5.54
N VAL A 294 8.03 31.74 -5.10
CA VAL A 294 7.44 30.47 -4.68
C VAL A 294 7.05 29.68 -5.92
N GLU A 295 7.54 28.44 -6.00
CA GLU A 295 7.20 27.50 -7.07
C GLU A 295 6.41 26.33 -6.50
N THR A 296 5.47 25.81 -7.29
CA THR A 296 4.69 24.63 -6.93
C THR A 296 5.40 23.38 -7.45
N VAL A 297 5.57 22.39 -6.59
CA VAL A 297 6.15 21.09 -6.96
C VAL A 297 5.14 20.32 -7.82
N THR A 298 5.59 19.91 -8.99
CA THR A 298 4.86 19.16 -10.02
C THR A 298 5.74 17.98 -10.44
N ALA A 299 5.53 17.40 -11.63
CA ALA A 299 6.35 16.30 -12.14
C ALA A 299 7.76 16.71 -12.59
N LEU A 300 8.15 17.99 -12.47
CA LEU A 300 9.49 18.45 -12.84
C LEU A 300 10.54 17.89 -11.87
N SER A 301 11.70 17.48 -12.42
CA SER A 301 12.82 16.97 -11.63
C SER A 301 13.76 18.06 -11.14
N SER A 302 13.66 19.29 -11.67
CA SER A 302 14.55 20.41 -11.34
C SER A 302 13.82 21.75 -11.27
N TYR A 303 14.21 22.57 -10.30
CA TYR A 303 13.68 23.90 -10.03
C TYR A 303 14.83 24.89 -9.83
N ASN A 304 14.91 25.90 -10.69
CA ASN A 304 15.87 26.98 -10.54
C ASN A 304 15.23 28.16 -9.79
N LEU A 305 15.74 28.45 -8.60
CA LEU A 305 15.25 29.48 -7.68
C LEU A 305 16.34 30.56 -7.46
N PRO A 306 16.51 31.50 -8.41
CA PRO A 306 17.48 32.57 -8.27
C PRO A 306 16.96 33.71 -7.37
N PHE A 307 17.83 34.25 -6.53
CA PHE A 307 17.60 35.53 -5.86
C PHE A 307 17.80 36.67 -6.87
N GLN A 308 16.75 37.50 -7.01
CA GLN A 308 16.80 38.70 -7.82
C GLN A 308 17.70 39.73 -7.13
N LYS A 309 18.75 40.22 -7.80
CA LYS A 309 19.54 41.33 -7.28
C LYS A 309 18.64 42.57 -7.22
N LYS A 310 18.40 43.11 -6.02
CA LYS A 310 17.87 44.47 -5.88
C LYS A 310 18.94 45.42 -6.40
N SER A 311 18.73 45.98 -7.60
CA SER A 311 19.57 47.05 -8.10
C SER A 311 19.62 48.17 -7.05
N THR A 312 20.79 48.38 -6.48
CA THR A 312 21.08 49.44 -5.51
C THR A 312 21.74 50.61 -6.23
N GLU A 313 21.23 50.98 -7.40
CA GLU A 313 21.55 52.30 -7.94
C GLU A 313 20.76 53.32 -7.11
N LYS A 314 21.39 53.84 -6.06
CA LYS A 314 21.02 55.15 -5.51
C LYS A 314 21.06 56.12 -6.70
N PRO A 315 19.99 56.89 -6.98
CA PRO A 315 20.09 57.96 -7.96
C PRO A 315 21.08 58.97 -7.38
N VAL A 316 22.33 58.93 -7.84
CA VAL A 316 23.25 60.03 -7.61
C VAL A 316 22.75 61.12 -8.53
N VAL A 317 22.01 62.07 -7.95
CA VAL A 317 21.64 63.32 -8.63
C VAL A 317 22.92 64.10 -8.83
N TYR A 318 23.63 63.83 -9.92
CA TYR A 318 24.61 64.75 -10.44
C TYR A 318 23.83 65.88 -11.10
N ASN A 319 23.80 67.06 -10.45
CA ASN A 319 23.50 68.31 -11.13
C ASN A 319 24.62 68.56 -12.16
N VAL A 320 24.46 68.01 -13.35
CA VAL A 320 25.26 68.38 -14.52
C VAL A 320 24.29 68.82 -15.59
N THR A 321 24.46 70.07 -16.00
CA THR A 321 23.89 70.66 -17.22
C THR A 321 23.99 69.65 -18.36
N PRO A 322 22.89 69.33 -19.06
CA PRO A 322 22.84 68.17 -19.94
C PRO A 322 23.79 68.35 -21.12
N PRO A 323 24.77 67.44 -21.32
CA PRO A 323 25.44 67.27 -22.60
C PRO A 323 24.49 66.52 -23.56
N PRO A 324 24.66 66.68 -24.87
CA PRO A 324 23.74 66.15 -25.87
C PRO A 324 23.64 64.62 -25.79
N THR A 325 22.41 64.14 -25.63
CA THR A 325 22.02 62.72 -25.65
C THR A 325 22.38 62.08 -26.98
N THR A 326 23.34 61.15 -26.98
CA THR A 326 23.57 60.21 -28.08
C THR A 326 22.96 58.85 -27.76
N GLU A 327 21.82 58.61 -28.41
CA GLU A 327 21.48 57.41 -29.19
C GLU A 327 21.77 56.01 -28.61
N TYR A 328 20.74 55.38 -28.04
CA TYR A 328 20.50 53.95 -28.29
C TYR A 328 19.62 53.84 -29.54
N VAL A 329 20.25 54.05 -30.70
CA VAL A 329 19.61 53.91 -32.01
C VAL A 329 20.34 52.77 -32.71
N TYR A 330 19.84 51.54 -32.54
CA TYR A 330 20.40 50.41 -33.27
C TYR A 330 19.89 50.51 -34.71
N ASN A 331 20.77 50.92 -35.64
CA ASN A 331 20.46 51.07 -37.07
C ASN A 331 19.24 51.96 -37.38
N GLY A 332 19.01 53.03 -36.62
CA GLY A 332 17.92 53.98 -36.89
C GLY A 332 16.58 53.64 -36.22
N PHE A 333 16.50 52.54 -35.45
CA PHE A 333 15.29 52.10 -34.76
C PHE A 333 15.35 52.37 -33.25
N ILE A 334 14.23 52.82 -32.67
CA ILE A 334 13.98 52.96 -31.24
C ILE A 334 13.53 51.61 -30.64
N PHE A 335 12.68 50.85 -31.35
CA PHE A 335 12.25 49.51 -30.92
C PHE A 335 12.41 48.48 -32.05
N PRO A 336 13.63 47.96 -32.28
CA PRO A 336 13.91 47.03 -33.39
C PRO A 336 12.95 45.83 -33.49
N ASP A 337 12.41 45.36 -32.38
CA ASP A 337 11.57 44.18 -32.22
C ASP A 337 10.06 44.47 -32.05
N SER A 338 9.61 45.70 -32.30
CA SER A 338 8.21 46.11 -32.15
C SER A 338 7.24 45.46 -33.14
N ASP A 339 7.75 44.79 -34.18
CA ASP A 339 6.99 44.02 -35.17
C ASP A 339 6.74 42.57 -34.74
N ILE A 340 7.55 42.04 -33.82
CA ILE A 340 7.51 40.62 -33.41
C ILE A 340 7.17 40.40 -31.93
N ARG A 341 7.27 41.41 -31.05
CA ARG A 341 6.81 41.32 -29.66
C ARG A 341 5.94 42.49 -29.21
N LYS A 342 5.11 42.23 -28.20
CA LYS A 342 4.40 43.27 -27.46
C LYS A 342 5.37 44.01 -26.52
N LEU A 343 5.37 45.33 -26.61
CA LEU A 343 6.07 46.23 -25.70
C LEU A 343 5.34 46.28 -24.36
N THR A 344 6.05 46.65 -23.30
CA THR A 344 5.54 46.81 -21.95
C THR A 344 5.74 48.24 -21.49
N SER A 345 4.98 48.72 -20.50
CA SER A 345 5.17 50.08 -19.97
C SER A 345 6.59 50.36 -19.48
N ALA A 346 7.34 49.33 -19.08
CA ALA A 346 8.74 49.47 -18.70
C ALA A 346 9.63 49.86 -19.90
N ASP A 347 9.37 49.30 -21.09
CA ASP A 347 10.11 49.62 -22.32
C ASP A 347 10.00 51.10 -22.71
N LEU A 348 8.91 51.77 -22.32
CA LEU A 348 8.64 53.18 -22.65
C LEU A 348 9.17 54.17 -21.58
N THR A 349 9.63 53.69 -20.43
CA THR A 349 9.82 54.52 -19.21
C THR A 349 10.88 55.60 -19.37
N TYR A 350 11.87 55.39 -20.25
CA TYR A 350 13.01 56.29 -20.43
C TYR A 350 12.96 57.09 -21.74
N LEU A 351 11.84 57.05 -22.47
CA LEU A 351 11.67 57.81 -23.71
C LEU A 351 10.96 59.13 -23.47
N SER A 352 11.44 60.20 -24.10
CA SER A 352 10.74 61.48 -24.14
C SER A 352 9.46 61.39 -25.00
N LYS A 353 8.54 62.36 -24.86
CA LYS A 353 7.32 62.42 -25.69
C LYS A 353 7.66 62.47 -27.19
N GLU A 354 8.73 63.17 -27.55
CA GLU A 354 9.24 63.24 -28.93
C GLU A 354 9.76 61.89 -29.41
N GLN A 355 10.48 61.15 -28.56
CA GLN A 355 10.97 59.81 -28.88
C GLN A 355 9.82 58.80 -28.98
N LEU A 356 8.80 58.90 -28.13
CA LEU A 356 7.58 58.09 -28.23
C LEU A 356 6.82 58.39 -29.53
N LYS A 357 6.71 59.66 -29.92
CA LYS A 357 6.15 60.05 -31.22
C LYS A 357 6.94 59.42 -32.37
N ILE A 358 8.27 59.46 -32.33
CA ILE A 358 9.13 58.84 -33.35
C ILE A 358 8.94 57.32 -33.36
N ALA A 359 8.93 56.66 -32.19
CA ALA A 359 8.76 55.22 -32.06
C ALA A 359 7.40 54.73 -32.58
N ARG A 360 6.32 55.50 -32.32
CA ARG A 360 5.00 55.22 -32.88
C ARG A 360 5.04 55.31 -34.41
N ASN A 361 5.66 56.36 -34.95
CA ASN A 361 5.76 56.56 -36.39
C ASN A 361 6.73 55.58 -37.07
N GLU A 362 7.72 55.05 -36.35
CA GLU A 362 8.64 54.02 -36.84
C GLU A 362 7.89 52.76 -37.27
N ILE A 363 6.90 52.33 -36.49
CA ILE A 363 6.06 51.18 -36.83
C ILE A 363 5.38 51.39 -38.19
N TYR A 364 4.83 52.58 -38.44
CA TYR A 364 4.27 52.93 -39.75
C TYR A 364 5.35 53.03 -40.84
N ALA A 365 6.52 53.58 -40.52
CA ALA A 365 7.62 53.76 -41.46
C ALA A 365 8.17 52.42 -41.97
N ARG A 366 8.17 51.36 -41.15
CA ARG A 366 8.59 49.99 -41.56
C ARG A 366 7.78 49.44 -42.73
N HIS A 367 6.52 49.85 -42.84
CA HIS A 367 5.64 49.47 -43.95
C HIS A 367 5.67 50.45 -45.13
N GLY A 368 6.52 51.48 -45.06
CA GLY A 368 6.67 52.51 -46.08
C GLY A 368 5.60 53.60 -46.04
N HIS A 369 4.99 53.86 -44.89
CA HIS A 369 4.01 54.93 -44.73
C HIS A 369 4.57 56.30 -45.16
N ILE A 370 3.87 57.02 -46.04
CA ILE A 370 4.26 58.35 -46.52
C ILE A 370 3.77 59.41 -45.53
N PHE A 371 4.69 60.06 -44.82
CA PHE A 371 4.36 61.03 -43.78
C PHE A 371 3.94 62.39 -44.36
N GLN A 372 2.81 62.93 -43.88
CA GLN A 372 2.31 64.26 -44.28
C GLN A 372 2.97 65.40 -43.49
N THR A 373 3.42 65.13 -42.26
CA THR A 373 4.04 66.17 -41.43
C THR A 373 5.52 66.32 -41.77
N LYS A 374 5.94 67.58 -41.94
CA LYS A 374 7.31 67.91 -42.39
C LYS A 374 8.38 67.36 -41.45
N ASP A 375 8.11 67.30 -40.15
CA ASP A 375 9.03 66.78 -39.14
C ASP A 375 9.27 65.26 -39.31
N MET A 376 8.23 64.46 -39.49
CA MET A 376 8.35 63.01 -39.68
C MET A 376 8.90 62.66 -41.07
N GLN A 377 8.50 63.40 -42.11
CA GLN A 377 9.06 63.22 -43.45
C GLN A 377 10.58 63.46 -43.45
N VAL A 378 11.05 64.56 -42.86
CA VAL A 378 12.49 64.87 -42.76
C VAL A 378 13.23 63.87 -41.87
N TYR A 379 12.60 63.39 -40.80
CA TYR A 379 13.22 62.41 -39.90
C TYR A 379 13.42 61.05 -40.59
N PHE A 380 12.36 60.49 -41.19
CA PHE A 380 12.42 59.14 -41.80
C PHE A 380 13.16 59.12 -43.14
N ALA A 381 13.16 60.23 -43.91
CA ALA A 381 13.97 60.34 -45.13
C ALA A 381 15.48 60.20 -44.89
N LYS A 382 15.95 60.45 -43.65
CA LYS A 382 17.35 60.25 -43.26
C LYS A 382 17.67 58.81 -42.85
N GLN A 383 16.66 57.98 -42.63
CA GLN A 383 16.85 56.60 -42.19
C GLN A 383 17.16 55.71 -43.40
N SER A 384 18.31 55.04 -43.37
CA SER A 384 18.80 54.23 -44.51
C SER A 384 17.87 53.08 -44.87
N TRP A 385 17.07 52.60 -43.92
CA TRP A 385 16.11 51.50 -44.08
C TRP A 385 14.72 51.95 -44.58
N TYR A 386 14.37 53.22 -44.50
CA TYR A 386 13.03 53.70 -44.86
C TYR A 386 12.88 53.83 -46.38
N ARG A 387 11.76 53.33 -46.92
CA ARG A 387 11.37 53.45 -48.33
C ARG A 387 9.87 53.72 -48.40
N GLU A 388 9.48 54.77 -49.09
CA GLU A 388 8.07 55.10 -49.31
C GLU A 388 7.38 53.99 -50.13
N ASN A 389 6.22 53.54 -49.67
CA ASN A 389 5.39 52.54 -50.32
C ASN A 389 4.00 53.14 -50.61
N PRO A 390 3.75 53.59 -51.86
CA PRO A 390 2.45 54.17 -52.24
C PRO A 390 1.25 53.21 -52.09
N TYR A 391 1.48 51.91 -51.92
CA TYR A 391 0.45 50.90 -51.77
C TYR A 391 0.13 50.55 -50.30
N PHE A 392 0.83 51.15 -49.32
CA PHE A 392 0.55 50.91 -47.91
C PHE A 392 -0.78 51.57 -47.51
N THR A 393 -1.74 50.76 -47.07
CA THR A 393 -3.11 51.20 -46.73
C THR A 393 -3.29 51.55 -45.25
N GLY A 394 -2.24 51.48 -44.44
CA GLY A 394 -2.31 51.69 -42.99
C GLY A 394 -2.65 50.43 -42.17
N LYS A 395 -2.77 49.27 -42.82
CA LYS A 395 -3.05 47.99 -42.13
C LYS A 395 -1.80 47.48 -41.42
N LEU A 396 -1.91 47.25 -40.11
CA LEU A 396 -0.84 46.75 -39.25
C LEU A 396 -1.21 45.37 -38.67
N THR A 397 -0.21 44.69 -38.09
CA THR A 397 -0.45 43.46 -37.32
C THR A 397 -1.09 43.76 -35.96
N ASP A 398 -1.63 42.73 -35.30
CA ASP A 398 -2.20 42.86 -33.95
C ASP A 398 -1.15 43.29 -32.91
N ILE A 399 0.11 42.87 -33.10
CA ILE A 399 1.24 43.23 -32.23
C ILE A 399 1.58 44.71 -32.40
N GLU A 400 1.72 45.16 -33.64
CA GLU A 400 2.03 46.56 -33.96
C GLU A 400 0.90 47.51 -33.55
N THR A 401 -0.36 47.09 -33.73
CA THR A 401 -1.52 47.86 -33.29
C THR A 401 -1.53 48.03 -31.77
N TYR A 402 -1.30 46.95 -31.02
CA TYR A 402 -1.16 46.99 -29.57
C TYR A 402 0.00 47.92 -29.13
N ASN A 403 1.15 47.82 -29.79
CA ASN A 403 2.32 48.62 -29.47
C ASN A 403 2.09 50.11 -29.72
N ILE A 404 1.42 50.46 -30.81
CA ILE A 404 1.04 51.85 -31.11
C ILE A 404 0.10 52.40 -30.04
N GLU A 405 -0.90 51.63 -29.61
CA GLU A 405 -1.82 52.05 -28.55
C GLU A 405 -1.09 52.28 -27.24
N LEU A 406 -0.18 51.38 -26.87
CA LEU A 406 0.65 51.51 -25.68
C LEU A 406 1.56 52.74 -25.75
N ILE A 407 2.25 52.96 -26.88
CA ILE A 407 3.11 54.14 -27.08
C ILE A 407 2.30 55.43 -27.02
N LYS A 408 1.15 55.47 -27.71
CA LYS A 408 0.26 56.63 -27.71
C LYS A 408 -0.31 56.95 -26.32
N SER A 409 -0.43 55.95 -25.43
CA SER A 409 -0.87 56.18 -24.04
C SER A 409 0.16 56.92 -23.16
N ARG A 410 1.42 57.00 -23.60
CA ARG A 410 2.54 57.61 -22.87
C ARG A 410 3.14 58.84 -23.58
N GLU A 411 2.86 59.02 -24.87
CA GLU A 411 3.14 60.24 -25.65
C GLU A 411 2.35 61.44 -25.12
#